data_AF-A0A834AKW9-F1
#
_entry.id   AF-A0A834AKW9-F1
#
_cell.length_a   1.000
_cell.length_b   1.000
_cell.length_c   1.000
_cell.angle_alpha   90.00
_cell.angle_beta   90.00
_cell.angle_gamma   90.00
#
_symmetry.space_group_name_H-M   'P 1'
#
loop_
_entity.id
_entity.type
_entity.pdbx_description
1 polymer ?
#
loop_
_entity_poly.entity_id
_entity_poly.type
_entity_poly.pdbx_seq_one_letter_code
_entity_poly.pdbx_strand_id
1 'polypeptide(L)'
;METILEQQRRYHEEKERLMDVMAKEMLTKKSTLRDQINSDHRTRAMQDRYMEVSGNLRDLYDDKDGLRKEELNAISGPNEFAEFYNRLKQIKEFHRKHPNEICVPMSVEFEELLKARENPSEEAQNLVEFTDEEGYGRYLDLHDCYLKYINLKASEKLDYITYLSIFDQLFDIPKERKNAEYKR
;
A
#
# COMPACT_ATOMS: atom_id res chain seq x y z
N MET A 1 -9.84 21.03 13.93
CA MET A 1 -8.52 21.65 14.18
C MET A 1 -7.56 20.51 14.39
N GLU A 2 -6.67 20.27 13.44
CA GLU A 2 -5.81 19.07 13.45
C GLU A 2 -4.45 19.45 14.04
N THR A 3 -4.32 19.34 15.36
CA THR A 3 -3.06 19.67 16.06
C THR A 3 -2.03 18.57 15.87
N ILE A 4 -0.75 18.84 16.15
CA ILE A 4 0.32 17.85 15.92
C ILE A 4 0.15 16.67 16.85
N LEU A 5 -0.23 16.89 18.10
CA LEU A 5 -0.51 15.80 19.04
C LEU A 5 -1.70 14.93 18.56
N GLU A 6 -2.72 15.54 17.96
CA GLU A 6 -3.84 14.80 17.37
C GLU A 6 -3.40 14.03 16.11
N GLN A 7 -2.56 14.62 15.26
CA GLN A 7 -1.98 13.91 14.11
C GLN A 7 -1.13 12.71 14.55
N GLN A 8 -0.30 12.88 15.59
CA GLN A 8 0.47 11.79 16.18
C GLN A 8 -0.44 10.69 16.71
N ARG A 9 -1.50 11.05 17.47
CA ARG A 9 -2.49 10.09 17.99
C ARG A 9 -3.17 9.33 16.85
N ARG A 10 -3.58 10.04 15.79
CA ARG A 10 -4.22 9.47 14.60
C ARG A 10 -3.31 8.47 13.89
N TYR A 11 -2.04 8.81 13.67
CA TYR A 11 -1.08 7.90 13.05
C TYR A 11 -0.77 6.68 13.92
N HIS A 12 -0.70 6.82 15.25
CA HIS A 12 -0.57 5.68 16.15
C HIS A 12 -1.78 4.74 16.04
N GLU A 13 -2.99 5.29 16.03
CA GLU A 13 -4.21 4.50 15.83
C GLU A 13 -4.17 3.76 14.49
N GLU A 14 -3.85 4.46 13.40
CA GLU A 14 -3.79 3.88 12.06
C GLU A 14 -2.80 2.72 11.97
N LYS A 15 -1.61 2.86 12.58
CA LYS A 15 -0.63 1.76 12.67
C LYS A 15 -1.19 0.54 13.39
N GLU A 16 -1.84 0.74 14.52
CA GLU A 16 -2.41 -0.36 15.31
C GLU A 16 -3.51 -1.08 14.52
N ARG A 17 -4.37 -0.33 13.85
CA ARG A 17 -5.44 -0.89 13.00
C ARG A 17 -4.87 -1.66 11.82
N LEU A 18 -3.84 -1.15 11.15
CA LEU A 18 -3.16 -1.87 10.07
C LEU A 18 -2.56 -3.19 10.56
N MET A 19 -1.92 -3.19 11.73
CA MET A 19 -1.38 -4.42 12.33
C MET A 19 -2.48 -5.43 12.65
N ASP A 20 -3.60 -5.00 13.24
CA ASP A 20 -4.74 -5.86 13.54
C ASP A 20 -5.34 -6.49 12.28
N VAL A 21 -5.59 -5.70 11.23
CA VAL A 21 -6.15 -6.23 9.97
C VAL A 21 -5.16 -7.15 9.26
N MET A 22 -3.87 -6.81 9.21
CA MET A 22 -2.85 -7.71 8.65
C MET A 22 -2.78 -9.03 9.43
N ALA A 23 -2.82 -9.00 10.76
CA ALA A 23 -2.82 -10.21 11.58
C ALA A 23 -4.06 -11.09 11.30
N LYS A 24 -5.25 -10.48 11.21
CA LYS A 24 -6.49 -11.18 10.83
C LYS A 24 -6.41 -11.77 9.43
N GLU A 25 -5.86 -11.04 8.47
CA GLU A 25 -5.66 -11.52 7.11
C GLU A 25 -4.69 -12.71 7.07
N MET A 26 -3.56 -12.64 7.79
CA MET A 26 -2.60 -13.74 7.91
C MET A 26 -3.22 -15.00 8.53
N LEU A 27 -4.06 -14.87 9.55
CA LEU A 27 -4.73 -15.99 10.22
C LEU A 27 -5.88 -16.60 9.39
N THR A 28 -6.41 -15.86 8.42
CA THR A 28 -7.49 -16.34 7.57
C THR A 28 -7.00 -17.49 6.68
N LYS A 29 -7.76 -18.57 6.56
CA LYS A 29 -7.40 -19.72 5.73
C LYS A 29 -7.59 -19.39 4.25
N LYS A 30 -6.54 -19.56 3.44
CA LYS A 30 -6.59 -19.43 1.99
C LYS A 30 -6.77 -20.82 1.39
N SER A 31 -7.81 -21.01 0.59
CA SER A 31 -8.20 -22.33 0.09
C SER A 31 -7.69 -22.60 -1.33
N THR A 32 -7.53 -21.54 -2.12
CA THR A 32 -7.05 -21.60 -3.49
C THR A 32 -5.77 -20.76 -3.68
N LEU A 33 -5.03 -21.01 -4.76
CA LEU A 33 -3.89 -20.16 -5.16
C LEU A 33 -4.34 -18.70 -5.39
N ARG A 34 -5.53 -18.52 -5.96
CA ARG A 34 -6.14 -17.21 -6.18
C ARG A 34 -6.39 -16.48 -4.86
N ASP A 35 -6.93 -17.18 -3.86
CA ASP A 35 -7.17 -16.60 -2.53
C ASP A 35 -5.84 -16.18 -1.89
N GLN A 36 -4.82 -17.02 -2.03
CA GLN A 36 -3.47 -16.76 -1.51
C GLN A 36 -2.87 -15.50 -2.13
N ILE A 37 -2.87 -15.40 -3.46
CA ILE A 37 -2.33 -14.26 -4.18
C ILE A 37 -3.06 -12.97 -3.81
N ASN A 38 -4.39 -12.98 -3.78
CA ASN A 38 -5.16 -11.80 -3.38
C ASN A 38 -4.87 -11.40 -1.92
N SER A 39 -4.75 -12.38 -1.03
CA SER A 39 -4.39 -12.13 0.37
C SER A 39 -3.00 -11.52 0.51
N ASP A 40 -2.02 -12.01 -0.25
CA ASP A 40 -0.65 -11.49 -0.24
C ASP A 40 -0.60 -10.06 -0.78
N HIS A 41 -1.35 -9.75 -1.85
CA HIS A 41 -1.45 -8.39 -2.39
C HIS A 41 -2.13 -7.42 -1.42
N ARG A 42 -3.23 -7.82 -0.77
CA ARG A 42 -3.88 -7.00 0.28
C ARG A 42 -2.93 -6.76 1.45
N THR A 43 -2.24 -7.79 1.90
CA THR A 43 -1.25 -7.70 2.99
C THR A 43 -0.12 -6.75 2.61
N ARG A 44 0.39 -6.82 1.37
CA ARG A 44 1.39 -5.90 0.85
C ARG A 44 0.91 -4.45 0.87
N ALA A 45 -0.30 -4.19 0.38
CA ALA A 45 -0.86 -2.83 0.38
C ALA A 45 -0.99 -2.26 1.81
N MET A 46 -1.44 -3.08 2.77
CA MET A 46 -1.50 -2.70 4.18
C MET A 46 -0.11 -2.46 4.77
N GLN A 47 0.88 -3.28 4.42
CA GLN A 47 2.26 -3.12 4.86
C GLN A 47 2.88 -1.83 4.32
N ASP A 48 2.67 -1.51 3.04
CA ASP A 48 3.18 -0.28 2.41
C ASP A 48 2.59 0.96 3.13
N ARG A 49 1.27 0.96 3.37
CA ARG A 49 0.61 2.02 4.16
C ARG A 49 1.16 2.10 5.59
N TYR A 50 1.41 0.96 6.25
CA TYR A 50 2.01 0.94 7.58
C TYR A 50 3.40 1.58 7.60
N MET A 51 4.21 1.32 6.58
CA MET A 51 5.56 1.90 6.45
C MET A 51 5.49 3.40 6.22
N GLU A 52 4.57 3.86 5.37
CA GLU A 52 4.32 5.29 5.13
C GLU A 52 3.91 6.00 6.43
N VAL A 53 2.88 5.50 7.11
CA VAL A 53 2.40 6.06 8.39
C VAL A 53 3.50 6.07 9.44
N SER A 54 4.32 5.01 9.50
CA SER A 54 5.45 4.94 10.42
C SER A 54 6.53 5.98 10.10
N GLY A 55 6.80 6.23 8.82
CA GLY A 55 7.70 7.28 8.37
C GLY A 55 7.21 8.67 8.76
N ASN A 56 5.94 8.98 8.44
CA ASN A 56 5.31 10.25 8.78
C ASN A 56 5.29 10.50 10.29
N LEU A 57 4.94 9.48 11.07
CA LEU A 57 4.93 9.57 12.53
C LEU A 57 6.32 9.82 13.11
N ARG A 58 7.35 9.14 12.60
CA ARG A 58 8.74 9.39 12.99
C ARG A 58 9.12 10.84 12.69
N ASP A 59 8.82 11.31 11.49
CA ASP A 59 9.17 12.67 11.07
C ASP A 59 8.47 13.74 11.93
N LEU A 60 7.24 13.48 12.39
CA LEU A 60 6.55 14.32 13.40
C LEU A 60 7.19 14.27 14.80
N TYR A 61 7.83 13.16 15.18
CA TYR A 61 8.57 13.07 16.44
C TYR A 61 9.96 13.70 16.35
N ASP A 62 10.59 13.70 15.17
CA ASP A 62 11.86 14.38 14.91
C ASP A 62 11.74 15.91 15.11
N ASP A 63 10.52 16.46 14.95
CA ASP A 63 10.16 17.85 15.33
C ASP A 63 11.10 18.90 14.72
N LYS A 64 11.43 18.75 13.44
CA LYS A 64 12.39 19.62 12.74
C LYS A 64 11.95 21.08 12.65
N ASP A 65 10.64 21.33 12.66
CA ASP A 65 10.02 22.65 12.66
C ASP A 65 9.76 23.19 14.07
N GLY A 66 9.93 22.36 15.11
CA GLY A 66 9.72 22.72 16.52
C GLY A 66 8.26 22.86 16.92
N LEU A 67 7.31 22.60 16.02
CA LEU A 67 5.90 22.82 16.26
C LEU A 67 5.34 21.89 17.35
N ARG A 68 5.87 20.67 17.48
CA ARG A 68 5.48 19.76 18.56
C ARG A 68 5.91 20.32 19.90
N LYS A 69 7.14 20.82 20.00
CA LYS A 69 7.64 21.48 21.22
C LYS A 69 6.84 22.73 21.55
N GLU A 70 6.47 23.54 20.56
CA GLU A 70 5.61 24.70 20.75
C GLU A 70 4.23 24.30 21.30
N GLU A 71 3.59 23.29 20.72
CA GLU A 71 2.30 22.81 21.20
C GLU A 71 2.39 22.30 22.64
N LEU A 72 3.42 21.51 22.96
CA LEU A 72 3.68 21.02 24.32
C LEU A 72 3.87 22.18 25.32
N ASN A 73 4.63 23.19 24.94
CA ASN A 73 4.84 24.37 25.79
C ASN A 73 3.54 25.17 25.99
N ALA A 74 2.68 25.25 24.97
CA ALA A 74 1.40 25.93 25.08
C ALA A 74 0.46 25.23 26.07
N ILE A 75 0.46 23.89 26.09
CA ILE A 75 -0.43 23.11 26.98
C ILE A 75 0.16 22.86 28.38
N SER A 76 1.48 22.89 28.55
CA SER A 76 2.15 22.65 29.83
C SER A 76 2.83 23.90 30.43
N GLY A 77 2.64 25.05 29.80
CA GLY A 77 3.23 26.32 30.21
C GLY A 77 2.39 27.06 31.27
N PRO A 78 2.91 28.19 31.79
CA PRO A 78 2.25 28.96 32.86
C PRO A 78 0.88 29.56 32.49
N ASN A 79 0.53 29.59 31.20
CA ASN A 79 -0.75 30.09 30.68
C ASN A 79 -1.70 28.96 30.23
N GLU A 80 -1.55 27.74 30.76
CA GLU A 80 -2.34 26.55 30.39
C GLU A 80 -3.86 26.78 30.36
N PHE A 81 -4.41 27.52 31.34
CA PHE A 81 -5.85 27.78 31.41
C PHE A 81 -6.36 28.65 30.27
N ALA A 82 -5.60 29.67 29.87
CA ALA A 82 -5.98 30.55 28.77
C ALA A 82 -6.00 29.77 27.44
N GLU A 83 -4.99 28.93 27.22
CA GLU A 83 -4.91 28.05 26.05
C GLU A 83 -6.05 27.01 26.04
N PHE A 84 -6.35 26.39 27.19
CA PHE A 84 -7.47 25.47 27.33
C PHE A 84 -8.80 26.10 26.92
N TYR A 85 -9.11 27.30 27.44
CA TYR A 85 -10.35 27.99 27.09
C TYR A 85 -10.40 28.42 25.62
N ASN A 86 -9.27 28.76 25.02
CA ASN A 86 -9.18 29.08 23.60
C ASN A 86 -9.51 27.84 22.73
N ARG A 87 -8.88 26.70 23.01
CA ARG A 87 -9.18 25.43 22.31
C ARG A 87 -10.63 25.01 22.50
N LEU A 88 -11.15 25.09 23.72
CA LEU A 88 -12.56 24.78 24.02
C LEU A 88 -13.52 25.67 23.23
N LYS A 89 -13.21 26.97 23.13
CA LYS A 89 -14.01 27.93 22.34
C LYS A 89 -14.03 27.51 20.87
N GLN A 90 -12.88 27.17 20.29
CA GLN A 90 -12.77 26.75 18.90
C GLN A 90 -13.54 25.44 18.63
N ILE A 91 -13.47 24.45 19.53
CA ILE A 91 -14.25 23.21 19.44
C ILE A 91 -15.76 23.52 19.46
N LYS A 92 -16.22 24.35 20.41
CA LYS A 92 -17.64 24.76 20.48
C LYS A 92 -18.10 25.48 19.22
N GLU A 93 -17.24 26.34 18.67
CA GLU A 93 -17.54 27.06 17.43
C GLU A 93 -17.62 26.12 16.22
N PHE A 94 -16.71 25.14 16.14
CA PHE A 94 -16.74 24.11 15.10
C PHE A 94 -18.07 23.32 15.11
N HIS A 95 -18.47 22.77 16.26
CA HIS A 95 -19.72 22.02 16.36
C HIS A 95 -20.97 22.88 16.16
N ARG A 96 -20.91 24.18 16.49
CA ARG A 96 -22.00 25.11 16.20
C ARG A 96 -22.16 25.34 14.68
N LYS A 97 -21.05 25.40 13.94
CA LYS A 97 -21.07 25.54 12.47
C LYS A 97 -21.46 24.24 11.76
N HIS A 98 -21.22 23.10 12.40
CA HIS A 98 -21.48 21.76 11.84
C HIS A 98 -22.38 20.90 12.75
N PRO A 99 -23.65 21.29 12.96
CA PRO A 99 -24.52 20.67 13.96
C PRO A 99 -24.95 19.22 13.64
N ASN A 100 -24.85 18.80 12.37
CA ASN A 100 -25.24 17.45 11.91
C ASN A 100 -24.06 16.66 11.32
N GLU A 101 -22.84 17.09 11.61
CA GLU A 101 -21.66 16.37 11.12
C GLU A 101 -21.49 15.06 11.88
N ILE A 102 -21.52 13.96 11.15
CA ILE A 102 -21.32 12.62 11.68
C ILE A 102 -19.82 12.37 11.75
N CYS A 103 -19.30 12.15 12.95
CA CYS A 103 -17.93 11.70 13.13
C CYS A 103 -17.85 10.22 12.73
N VAL A 104 -17.13 9.92 11.65
CA VAL A 104 -16.85 8.55 11.21
C VAL A 104 -15.51 8.12 11.80
N PRO A 105 -15.49 7.13 12.71
CA PRO A 105 -14.24 6.61 13.26
C PRO A 105 -13.39 5.95 12.18
N MET A 106 -12.06 6.03 12.34
CA MET A 106 -11.11 5.35 11.46
C MET A 106 -11.37 3.84 11.39
N SER A 107 -11.87 3.22 12.45
CA SER A 107 -12.18 1.78 12.46
C SER A 107 -13.17 1.35 11.38
N VAL A 108 -14.05 2.24 10.93
CA VAL A 108 -15.06 1.94 9.90
C VAL A 108 -14.39 1.53 8.59
N GLU A 109 -13.34 2.25 8.17
CA GLU A 109 -12.57 1.92 6.96
C GLU A 109 -11.99 0.49 7.04
N PHE A 110 -11.40 0.14 8.19
CA PHE A 110 -10.80 -1.18 8.40
C PHE A 110 -11.84 -2.31 8.51
N GLU A 111 -13.01 -2.01 9.06
CA GLU A 111 -14.15 -2.95 9.08
C GLU A 111 -14.72 -3.17 7.67
N GLU A 112 -14.77 -2.13 6.84
CA GLU A 112 -15.20 -2.23 5.44
C GLU A 112 -14.22 -3.08 4.62
N LEU A 113 -12.90 -2.95 4.83
CA LEU A 113 -11.91 -3.82 4.20
C LEU A 113 -12.14 -5.31 4.51
N LEU A 114 -12.49 -5.63 5.76
CA LEU A 114 -12.79 -7.00 6.16
C LEU A 114 -14.10 -7.50 5.53
N LYS A 115 -15.13 -6.65 5.46
CA LYS A 115 -16.42 -6.99 4.82
C LYS A 115 -16.30 -7.18 3.31
N ALA A 116 -15.51 -6.34 2.64
CA ALA A 116 -15.29 -6.43 1.19
C ALA A 116 -14.68 -7.77 0.79
N ARG A 117 -13.81 -8.33 1.63
CA ARG A 117 -13.25 -9.68 1.47
C ARG A 117 -14.31 -10.78 1.62
N GLU A 118 -15.26 -10.61 2.52
CA GLU A 118 -16.33 -11.60 2.77
C GLU A 118 -17.46 -11.52 1.74
N ASN A 119 -17.53 -10.43 0.97
CA ASN A 119 -18.52 -10.22 -0.07
C ASN A 119 -17.97 -10.65 -1.45
N PRO A 120 -18.49 -11.73 -2.07
CA PRO A 120 -17.99 -12.22 -3.36
C PRO A 120 -18.06 -11.19 -4.50
N SER A 121 -19.02 -10.24 -4.44
CA SER A 121 -19.17 -9.21 -5.46
C SER A 121 -18.10 -8.12 -5.37
N GLU A 122 -17.69 -7.75 -4.15
CA GLU A 122 -16.66 -6.74 -3.92
C GLU A 122 -15.26 -7.34 -4.01
N GLU A 123 -15.09 -8.58 -3.56
CA GLU A 123 -13.84 -9.30 -3.76
C GLU A 123 -13.51 -9.45 -5.25
N ALA A 124 -14.51 -9.70 -6.10
CA ALA A 124 -14.32 -9.78 -7.54
C ALA A 124 -13.84 -8.47 -8.19
N GLN A 125 -14.10 -7.31 -7.57
CA GLN A 125 -13.60 -6.01 -8.04
C GLN A 125 -12.18 -5.71 -7.56
N ASN A 126 -11.74 -6.34 -6.47
CA ASN A 126 -10.44 -6.12 -5.83
C ASN A 126 -9.41 -7.20 -6.18
N LEU A 127 -9.64 -7.93 -7.27
CA LEU A 127 -8.75 -8.99 -7.74
C LEU A 127 -7.47 -8.41 -8.32
N VAL A 128 -6.36 -9.09 -8.04
CA VAL A 128 -5.10 -8.83 -8.75
C VAL A 128 -5.28 -9.10 -10.25
N GLU A 129 -4.73 -8.19 -11.06
CA GLU A 129 -4.70 -8.31 -12.52
C GLU A 129 -3.60 -9.30 -12.94
N PHE A 130 -4.00 -10.34 -13.66
CA PHE A 130 -3.13 -11.28 -14.37
C PHE A 130 -3.72 -11.49 -15.76
N THR A 131 -2.88 -11.84 -16.73
CA THR A 131 -3.40 -12.30 -18.03
C THR A 131 -3.99 -13.70 -17.91
N ASP A 132 -4.83 -14.09 -18.86
CA ASP A 132 -5.41 -15.43 -18.90
C ASP A 132 -4.31 -16.50 -19.09
N GLU A 133 -3.26 -16.16 -19.84
CA GLU A 133 -2.09 -17.00 -20.11
C GLU A 133 -1.25 -17.27 -18.85
N GLU A 134 -1.17 -16.30 -17.93
CA GLU A 134 -0.48 -16.46 -16.64
C GLU A 134 -1.25 -17.36 -15.67
N GLY A 135 -2.54 -17.60 -15.91
CA GLY A 135 -3.37 -18.47 -15.09
C GLY A 135 -3.41 -18.02 -13.63
N TYR A 136 -3.49 -16.71 -13.40
CA TYR A 136 -3.49 -16.08 -12.07
C TYR A 136 -2.21 -16.40 -11.27
N GLY A 137 -1.05 -16.17 -11.88
CA GLY A 137 0.27 -16.40 -11.27
C GLY A 137 0.73 -17.86 -11.25
N ARG A 138 0.06 -18.76 -11.98
CA ARG A 138 0.48 -20.17 -12.12
C ARG A 138 1.57 -20.36 -13.17
N TYR A 139 1.55 -19.53 -14.20
CA TYR A 139 2.48 -19.58 -15.33
C TYR A 139 3.08 -18.19 -15.55
N LEU A 140 4.25 -18.18 -16.19
CA LEU A 140 4.88 -16.97 -16.71
C LEU A 140 4.69 -16.96 -18.23
N ASP A 141 3.98 -15.97 -18.76
CA ASP A 141 3.82 -15.86 -20.20
C ASP A 141 5.11 -15.33 -20.85
N LEU A 142 5.78 -16.21 -21.61
CA LEU A 142 6.98 -15.91 -22.36
C LEU A 142 6.73 -15.78 -23.87
N HIS A 143 5.47 -15.88 -24.32
CA HIS A 143 5.13 -15.82 -25.74
C HIS A 143 5.44 -14.45 -26.34
N ASP A 144 5.06 -13.38 -25.65
CA ASP A 144 5.38 -12.01 -26.07
C ASP A 144 6.88 -11.76 -26.14
N CYS A 145 7.63 -12.31 -25.19
CA CYS A 145 9.09 -12.23 -25.18
C CYS A 145 9.70 -12.99 -26.36
N TYR A 146 9.17 -14.18 -26.67
CA TYR A 146 9.56 -14.95 -27.84
C TYR A 146 9.31 -14.19 -29.15
N LEU A 147 8.13 -13.59 -29.31
CA LEU A 147 7.78 -12.80 -30.50
C LEU A 147 8.73 -11.62 -30.69
N LYS A 148 9.14 -10.96 -29.59
CA LYS A 148 10.17 -9.91 -29.64
C LYS A 148 11.53 -10.50 -30.04
N TYR A 149 11.91 -11.63 -29.46
CA TYR A 149 13.20 -12.29 -29.71
C TYR A 149 13.39 -12.68 -31.19
N ILE A 150 12.38 -13.31 -31.83
CA ILE A 150 12.47 -13.74 -33.23
C ILE A 150 12.52 -12.58 -34.23
N ASN A 151 12.08 -11.38 -33.81
CA ASN A 151 12.10 -10.17 -34.63
C ASN A 151 13.42 -9.40 -34.55
N LEU A 152 14.36 -9.82 -33.68
CA LEU A 152 15.69 -9.22 -33.63
C LEU A 152 16.49 -9.59 -34.89
N LYS A 153 17.08 -8.59 -35.55
CA LYS A 153 17.85 -8.80 -36.80
C LYS A 153 19.06 -9.72 -36.67
N ALA A 154 19.55 -9.91 -35.45
CA ALA A 154 20.76 -10.68 -35.14
C ALA A 154 20.47 -11.98 -34.35
N SER A 155 19.19 -12.34 -34.14
CA SER A 155 18.83 -13.59 -33.48
C SER A 155 18.65 -14.72 -34.48
N GLU A 156 18.89 -15.94 -34.02
CA GLU A 156 18.56 -17.14 -34.78
C GLU A 156 17.06 -17.36 -34.74
N LYS A 157 16.48 -17.76 -35.88
CA LYS A 157 15.08 -18.17 -35.94
C LYS A 157 14.95 -19.52 -35.25
N LEU A 158 14.49 -19.48 -34.01
CA LEU A 158 14.23 -20.65 -33.18
C LEU A 158 12.73 -20.84 -33.06
N ASP A 159 12.28 -22.08 -32.86
CA ASP A 159 10.91 -22.34 -32.46
C ASP A 159 10.71 -21.98 -30.97
N TYR A 160 9.44 -21.94 -30.54
CA TYR A 160 9.09 -21.52 -29.18
C TYR A 160 9.65 -22.47 -28.11
N ILE A 161 9.67 -23.78 -28.36
CA ILE A 161 10.14 -24.78 -27.39
C ILE A 161 11.66 -24.64 -27.18
N THR A 162 12.40 -24.43 -28.26
CA THR A 162 13.83 -24.19 -28.20
C THR A 162 14.12 -22.88 -27.47
N TYR A 163 13.36 -21.82 -27.74
CA TYR A 163 13.45 -20.56 -27.00
C TYR A 163 13.26 -20.77 -25.49
N LEU A 164 12.23 -21.50 -25.07
CA LEU A 164 11.99 -21.83 -23.65
C LEU A 164 13.11 -22.64 -23.00
N SER A 165 13.95 -23.32 -23.78
CA SER A 165 15.09 -24.10 -23.26
C SER A 165 16.35 -23.26 -23.06
N ILE A 166 16.41 -22.06 -23.65
CA ILE A 166 17.59 -21.19 -23.65
C ILE A 166 17.31 -19.76 -23.15
N PHE A 167 16.07 -19.42 -22.82
CA PHE A 167 15.68 -18.04 -22.49
C PHE A 167 16.44 -17.49 -21.27
N ASP A 168 16.88 -18.37 -20.37
CA ASP A 168 17.67 -18.06 -19.18
C ASP A 168 19.19 -18.09 -19.43
N GLN A 169 19.63 -18.59 -20.58
CA GLN A 169 21.05 -18.68 -21.00
C GLN A 169 21.56 -17.36 -21.59
N LEU A 170 21.29 -16.25 -20.90
CA LEU A 170 21.62 -14.90 -21.36
C LEU A 170 23.13 -14.65 -21.48
N PHE A 171 23.95 -15.47 -20.85
CA PHE A 171 25.42 -15.40 -20.85
C PHE A 171 26.04 -15.94 -22.15
N ASP A 172 25.37 -16.88 -22.82
CA ASP A 172 25.85 -17.48 -24.08
C ASP A 172 25.61 -16.58 -25.29
N ILE A 173 24.81 -15.51 -25.14
CA ILE A 173 24.54 -14.54 -26.20
C ILE A 173 25.75 -13.60 -26.35
N PRO A 174 26.44 -13.60 -27.51
CA PRO A 174 27.59 -12.73 -27.77
C PRO A 174 27.25 -11.25 -27.58
N LYS A 175 28.20 -10.47 -27.06
CA LYS A 175 27.99 -9.03 -26.76
C LYS A 175 27.62 -8.23 -28.02
N GLU A 176 28.11 -8.66 -29.17
CA GLU A 176 27.85 -8.06 -30.49
C GLU A 176 26.38 -8.20 -30.90
N ARG A 177 25.68 -9.24 -30.40
CA ARG A 177 24.25 -9.45 -30.63
C ARG A 177 23.37 -8.65 -29.66
N LYS A 178 23.92 -8.12 -28.55
CA LYS A 178 23.22 -7.31 -27.54
C LYS A 178 23.14 -5.83 -27.95
N ASN A 179 22.60 -5.59 -29.15
CA ASN A 179 22.45 -4.27 -29.74
C ASN A 179 21.33 -3.44 -29.04
N ALA A 180 21.06 -2.23 -29.52
CA ALA A 180 20.03 -1.36 -28.92
C ALA A 180 18.61 -1.96 -29.00
N GLU A 181 18.30 -2.76 -30.02
CA GLU A 181 17.01 -3.45 -30.15
C GLU A 181 16.88 -4.59 -29.12
N TYR A 182 17.97 -5.31 -28.82
CA TYR A 182 17.99 -6.38 -27.80
C TYR A 182 17.80 -5.84 -26.37
N LYS A 183 18.27 -4.61 -26.09
CA LYS A 183 18.19 -3.99 -24.75
C LYS A 183 16.84 -3.34 -24.45
N ARG A 184 15.97 -3.23 -25.44
CA ARG A 184 14.68 -2.55 -25.34
C ARG A 184 13.58 -3.53 -24.96
#